data_AF-A0A838E6A9-F1
#
_entry.id   AF-A0A838E6A9-F1
#
_cell.length_a   1.000
_cell.length_b   1.000
_cell.length_c   1.000
_cell.angle_alpha   90.00
_cell.angle_beta   90.00
_cell.angle_gamma   90.00
#
_symmetry.space_group_name_H-M   'P 1'
#
loop_
_entity.id
_entity.type
_entity.pdbx_description
1 polymer ?
#
loop_
_entity_poly.entity_id
_entity_poly.type
_entity_poly.pdbx_seq_one_letter_code
_entity_poly.pdbx_strand_id
1 'polypeptide(L)'
;MALDERTRHALHTKLLEVLGTASAEVLMEELARMPDDVARAGDIAAVRGDLETLRGDLETLRGDTNRGLDTLRGDLTSGLGALRGEMNNEVGALRSGMDHGFQVLRTEMEAMEHRLTAVFRGELVAAVTSQTRTIVFALLASQVTLAGLIVAASRILRSG
;
A
#
# COMPACT_ATOMS: atom_id res chain seq x y z
N MET A 1 30.35 -13.01 -61.05
CA MET A 1 30.68 -13.17 -62.48
C MET A 1 32.10 -13.70 -62.53
N ALA A 2 32.29 -15.00 -62.75
CA ALA A 2 33.64 -15.54 -62.89
C ALA A 2 34.21 -14.98 -64.20
N LEU A 3 35.29 -14.20 -64.12
CA LEU A 3 36.05 -13.80 -65.31
C LEU A 3 36.61 -15.08 -65.94
N ASP A 4 36.02 -15.49 -67.07
CA ASP A 4 36.47 -16.67 -67.81
C ASP A 4 37.94 -16.49 -68.20
N GLU A 5 38.71 -17.58 -68.15
CA GLU A 5 40.15 -17.61 -68.44
C GLU A 5 40.45 -17.00 -69.80
N ARG A 6 39.57 -17.22 -70.79
CA ARG A 6 39.65 -16.62 -72.12
C ARG A 6 39.62 -15.10 -72.11
N THR A 7 38.83 -14.50 -71.22
CA THR A 7 38.70 -13.05 -71.12
C THR A 7 39.98 -12.45 -70.51
N ARG A 8 40.54 -13.13 -69.51
CA ARG A 8 41.82 -12.73 -68.89
C ARG A 8 42.97 -12.82 -69.89
N HIS A 9 42.99 -13.89 -70.68
CA HIS A 9 44.02 -14.11 -71.69
C HIS A 9 43.94 -13.10 -72.84
N ALA A 10 42.73 -12.76 -73.30
CA ALA A 10 42.51 -11.74 -74.33
C ALA A 10 42.91 -10.33 -73.85
N LEU A 11 42.64 -10.00 -72.57
CA LEU A 11 43.09 -8.76 -71.95
C LEU A 11 44.62 -8.69 -71.90
N HIS A 12 45.26 -9.77 -71.45
CA HIS A 12 46.72 -9.86 -71.38
C HIS A 12 47.36 -9.62 -72.75
N THR A 13 46.85 -10.27 -73.81
CA THR A 13 47.33 -10.08 -75.18
C THR A 13 47.23 -8.62 -75.64
N LYS A 14 46.11 -7.94 -75.36
CA LYS A 14 45.97 -6.51 -75.69
C LYS A 14 46.89 -5.61 -74.89
N LEU A 15 47.13 -5.92 -73.62
CA LEU A 15 48.05 -5.15 -72.76
C LEU A 15 49.49 -5.28 -73.25
N LEU A 16 49.92 -6.48 -73.67
CA LEU A 16 51.23 -6.70 -74.29
C LEU A 16 51.44 -5.83 -75.54
N GLU A 17 50.40 -5.70 -76.38
CA GLU A 17 50.46 -4.96 -77.63
C GLU A 17 50.53 -3.43 -77.42
N VAL A 18 49.85 -2.89 -76.41
CA VAL A 18 49.77 -1.44 -76.15
C VAL A 18 50.89 -0.93 -75.24
N LEU A 19 51.25 -1.70 -74.21
CA LEU A 19 52.15 -1.26 -73.14
C LEU A 19 53.54 -1.90 -73.22
N GLY A 20 53.71 -2.94 -74.05
CA GLY A 20 54.92 -3.77 -74.08
C GLY A 20 54.97 -4.79 -72.94
N THR A 21 55.83 -5.80 -73.09
CA THR A 21 55.87 -7.00 -72.23
C THR A 21 56.03 -6.69 -70.75
N ALA A 22 57.03 -5.89 -70.38
CA ALA A 22 57.37 -5.61 -68.99
C ALA A 22 56.27 -4.83 -68.25
N SER A 23 55.67 -3.81 -68.88
CA SER A 23 54.62 -3.00 -68.24
C SER A 23 53.30 -3.76 -68.13
N ALA A 24 52.97 -4.60 -69.11
CA ALA A 24 51.78 -5.46 -69.07
C ALA A 24 51.88 -6.53 -67.97
N GLU A 25 53.04 -7.16 -67.80
CA GLU A 25 53.30 -8.14 -66.74
C GLU A 25 53.16 -7.50 -65.36
N VAL A 26 53.81 -6.35 -65.11
CA VAL A 26 53.71 -5.63 -63.83
C VAL A 26 52.28 -5.23 -63.52
N LEU A 27 51.53 -4.68 -64.49
CA LEU A 27 50.14 -4.31 -64.29
C LEU A 27 49.26 -5.53 -63.96
N MET A 28 49.48 -6.65 -64.63
CA MET A 28 48.71 -7.88 -64.42
C MET A 28 49.05 -8.56 -63.11
N GLU A 29 50.30 -8.49 -62.67
CA GLU A 29 50.74 -8.97 -61.36
C GLU A 29 50.17 -8.11 -60.22
N GLU A 30 50.22 -6.78 -60.35
CA GLU A 30 49.62 -5.85 -59.39
C GLU A 30 48.09 -5.97 -59.34
N LEU A 31 47.41 -6.19 -60.48
CA LEU A 31 45.96 -6.42 -60.53
C LEU A 31 45.56 -7.79 -59.94
N ALA A 32 46.38 -8.83 -60.13
CA ALA A 32 46.15 -10.14 -59.55
C ALA A 32 46.39 -10.13 -58.04
N ARG A 33 47.38 -9.35 -57.60
CA ARG A 33 47.66 -9.05 -56.20
C ARG A 33 46.73 -7.94 -55.73
N MET A 34 45.42 -8.23 -55.68
CA MET A 34 44.48 -7.34 -54.99
C MET A 34 45.06 -7.01 -53.59
N PRO A 35 45.25 -5.73 -53.23
CA PRO A 35 45.93 -5.36 -52.00
C PRO A 35 45.25 -6.00 -50.79
N ASP A 36 46.04 -6.45 -49.80
CA ASP A 36 45.52 -7.09 -48.58
C ASP A 36 44.60 -6.15 -47.76
N ASP A 37 44.70 -4.84 -47.99
CA ASP A 37 43.88 -3.80 -47.34
C ASP A 37 42.47 -3.65 -47.96
N VAL A 38 42.16 -4.36 -49.05
CA VAL A 38 40.85 -4.28 -49.72
C VAL A 38 39.98 -5.46 -49.30
N ALA A 39 38.89 -5.16 -48.58
CA ALA A 39 37.87 -6.14 -48.22
C ALA A 39 37.28 -6.81 -49.47
N ARG A 40 37.28 -8.13 -49.48
CA ARG A 40 36.75 -8.96 -50.58
C ARG A 40 35.24 -9.16 -50.38
N ALA A 41 34.59 -9.68 -51.42
CA ALA A 41 33.16 -9.97 -51.38
C ALA A 41 32.75 -10.92 -50.23
N GLY A 42 33.63 -11.85 -49.84
CA GLY A 42 33.42 -12.74 -48.71
C GLY A 42 33.39 -12.00 -47.37
N ASP A 43 34.30 -11.04 -47.17
CA ASP A 43 34.36 -10.22 -45.95
C ASP A 43 33.11 -9.35 -45.82
N ILE A 44 32.67 -8.75 -46.93
CA ILE A 44 31.42 -7.96 -46.98
C ILE A 44 30.21 -8.85 -46.68
N ALA A 45 30.18 -10.08 -47.21
CA ALA A 45 29.10 -11.03 -46.93
C ALA A 45 29.08 -11.44 -45.45
N ALA A 46 30.25 -11.65 -44.84
CA ALA A 46 30.36 -11.95 -43.41
C ALA A 46 29.83 -10.78 -42.56
N VAL A 47 30.30 -9.55 -42.81
CA VAL A 47 29.82 -8.35 -42.11
C VAL A 47 28.30 -8.17 -42.26
N ARG A 48 27.74 -8.50 -43.42
CA ARG A 48 26.29 -8.45 -43.63
C ARG A 48 25.55 -9.46 -42.76
N GLY A 49 26.06 -10.69 -42.66
CA GLY A 49 25.51 -11.72 -41.76
C GLY A 49 25.60 -11.31 -40.28
N ASP A 50 26.71 -10.71 -39.87
CA ASP A 50 26.89 -10.20 -38.51
C ASP A 50 25.89 -9.07 -38.21
N LEU A 51 25.66 -8.16 -39.16
CA LEU A 51 24.67 -7.09 -39.04
C LEU A 51 23.23 -7.62 -38.96
N GLU A 52 22.90 -8.66 -39.73
CA GLU A 52 21.60 -9.33 -39.65
C GLU A 52 21.38 -10.00 -38.30
N THR A 53 22.42 -10.65 -37.76
CA THR A 53 22.40 -11.25 -36.42
C THR A 53 22.21 -10.18 -35.34
N LEU A 54 23.01 -9.12 -35.37
CA LEU A 54 22.92 -8.02 -34.40
C LEU A 54 21.55 -7.35 -34.43
N ARG A 55 20.93 -7.23 -35.61
CA ARG A 55 19.57 -6.73 -35.74
C ARG A 55 18.55 -7.63 -35.04
N GLY A 56 18.68 -8.95 -35.20
CA GLY A 56 17.83 -9.93 -34.50
C GLY A 56 18.00 -9.85 -32.97
N ASP A 57 19.23 -9.69 -32.49
CA ASP A 57 19.53 -9.52 -31.06
C ASP A 57 18.90 -8.24 -30.50
N LEU A 58 18.98 -7.13 -31.23
CA LEU A 58 18.35 -5.86 -30.84
C LEU A 58 16.82 -5.95 -30.81
N GLU A 59 16.21 -6.64 -31.77
CA GLU A 59 14.76 -6.88 -31.79
C GLU A 59 14.32 -7.74 -30.59
N THR A 60 15.12 -8.75 -30.24
CA THR A 60 14.89 -9.60 -29.05
C THR A 60 15.01 -8.80 -27.76
N LEU A 61 16.09 -8.04 -27.59
CA LEU A 61 16.32 -7.20 -26.42
C LEU A 61 15.21 -6.16 -26.22
N ARG A 62 14.75 -5.56 -27.33
CA ARG A 62 13.61 -4.64 -27.30
C ARG A 62 12.33 -5.34 -26.85
N GLY A 63 12.09 -6.56 -27.34
CA GLY A 63 10.97 -7.40 -26.91
C GLY A 63 11.02 -7.70 -25.41
N ASP A 64 12.18 -8.14 -24.92
CA ASP A 64 12.38 -8.48 -23.50
C ASP A 64 12.23 -7.26 -22.60
N THR A 65 12.77 -6.12 -23.01
CA THR A 65 12.60 -4.84 -22.28
C THR A 65 11.12 -4.46 -22.18
N ASN A 66 10.36 -4.55 -23.28
CA ASN A 66 8.93 -4.23 -23.26
C ASN A 66 8.15 -5.18 -22.34
N ARG A 67 8.42 -6.49 -22.40
CA ARG A 67 7.79 -7.47 -21.50
C ARG A 67 8.12 -7.18 -20.03
N GLY A 68 9.38 -6.88 -19.72
CA GLY A 68 9.79 -6.51 -18.37
C GLY A 68 9.09 -5.26 -17.85
N LEU A 69 8.91 -4.24 -18.70
CA LEU A 69 8.17 -3.03 -18.35
C LEU A 69 6.67 -3.32 -18.11
N ASP A 70 6.07 -4.18 -18.92
CA ASP A 70 4.66 -4.54 -18.75
C ASP A 70 4.42 -5.39 -17.49
N THR A 71 5.33 -6.31 -17.17
CA THR A 71 5.34 -7.04 -15.90
C THR A 71 5.44 -6.07 -14.73
N LEU A 72 6.41 -5.14 -14.75
CA LEU A 72 6.59 -4.17 -13.68
C LEU A 72 5.36 -3.27 -13.49
N ARG A 73 4.70 -2.85 -14.58
CA ARG A 73 3.43 -2.10 -14.51
C ARG A 73 2.31 -2.93 -13.88
N GLY A 74 2.22 -4.21 -14.22
CA GLY A 74 1.25 -5.14 -13.65
C GLY A 74 1.46 -5.32 -12.13
N ASP A 75 2.71 -5.52 -11.72
CA ASP A 75 3.10 -5.66 -10.32
C ASP A 75 2.79 -4.39 -9.52
N LEU A 76 3.13 -3.21 -10.06
CA LEU A 76 2.83 -1.93 -9.42
C LEU A 76 1.32 -1.71 -9.28
N THR A 77 0.54 -1.99 -10.32
CA THR A 77 -0.92 -1.85 -10.29
C THR A 77 -1.54 -2.77 -9.24
N SER A 78 -1.08 -4.03 -9.19
CA SER A 78 -1.57 -5.02 -8.23
C SER A 78 -1.17 -4.65 -6.80
N GLY A 79 0.08 -4.24 -6.58
CA GLY A 79 0.58 -3.82 -5.28
C GLY A 79 -0.14 -2.58 -4.73
N LEU A 80 -0.38 -1.57 -5.58
CA LEU A 80 -1.18 -0.40 -5.20
C LEU A 80 -2.64 -0.77 -4.89
N GLY A 81 -3.22 -1.71 -5.65
CA GLY A 81 -4.56 -2.24 -5.40
C GLY A 81 -4.65 -2.94 -4.04
N ALA A 82 -3.67 -3.80 -3.72
CA ALA A 82 -3.59 -4.50 -2.45
C ALA A 82 -3.45 -3.53 -1.27
N LEU A 83 -2.51 -2.58 -1.34
CA LEU A 83 -2.28 -1.58 -0.30
C LEU A 83 -3.54 -0.72 -0.05
N ARG A 84 -4.24 -0.33 -1.11
CA ARG A 84 -5.52 0.40 -0.98
C ARG A 84 -6.59 -0.45 -0.29
N GLY A 85 -6.65 -1.74 -0.60
CA GLY A 85 -7.54 -2.69 0.05
C GLY A 85 -7.25 -2.83 1.55
N GLU A 86 -5.99 -3.02 1.92
CA GLU A 86 -5.53 -3.11 3.30
C GLU A 86 -5.88 -1.83 4.09
N MET A 87 -5.56 -0.66 3.55
CA MET A 87 -5.87 0.62 4.19
C MET A 87 -7.38 0.81 4.41
N ASN A 88 -8.22 0.45 3.44
CA ASN A 88 -9.67 0.53 3.61
C ASN A 88 -10.17 -0.41 4.72
N ASN A 89 -9.59 -1.61 4.81
CA ASN A 89 -9.94 -2.59 5.85
C ASN A 89 -9.52 -2.10 7.23
N GLU A 90 -8.30 -1.58 7.38
CA GLU A 90 -7.81 -1.03 8.65
C GLU A 90 -8.64 0.17 9.11
N VAL A 91 -8.95 1.11 8.20
CA VAL A 91 -9.82 2.25 8.51
C VAL A 91 -11.22 1.79 8.90
N GLY A 92 -11.76 0.78 8.21
CA GLY A 92 -13.04 0.17 8.55
C GLY A 92 -13.04 -0.47 9.94
N ALA A 93 -11.99 -1.23 10.26
CA ALA A 93 -11.81 -1.85 11.57
C ALA A 93 -11.67 -0.81 12.68
N LEU A 94 -10.88 0.25 12.46
CA LEU A 94 -10.71 1.35 13.42
C LEU A 94 -12.04 2.05 13.69
N ARG A 95 -12.81 2.36 12.64
CA ARG A 95 -14.13 2.99 12.77
C ARG A 95 -15.09 2.11 13.56
N SER A 96 -15.16 0.81 13.24
CA SER A 96 -15.99 -0.14 13.96
C SER A 96 -15.57 -0.27 15.42
N GLY A 97 -14.26 -0.29 15.71
CA GLY A 97 -13.72 -0.33 17.07
C GLY A 97 -14.10 0.92 17.86
N MET A 98 -14.05 2.10 17.23
CA MET A 98 -14.43 3.37 17.85
C MET A 98 -15.94 3.43 18.13
N ASP A 99 -16.78 3.02 17.17
CA ASP A 99 -18.24 2.95 17.35
C ASP A 99 -18.61 2.00 18.49
N HIS A 100 -17.95 0.84 18.58
CA HIS A 100 -18.15 -0.10 19.69
C HIS A 100 -17.70 0.50 21.02
N GLY A 101 -16.52 1.14 21.06
CA GLY A 101 -16.02 1.81 22.26
C GLY A 101 -16.97 2.88 22.79
N PHE A 102 -17.56 3.69 21.90
CA PHE A 102 -18.57 4.67 22.29
C PHE A 102 -19.87 4.05 22.81
N GLN A 103 -20.31 2.93 22.24
CA GLN A 103 -21.48 2.20 22.74
C GLN A 103 -21.21 1.67 24.15
N VAL A 104 -20.05 1.06 24.38
CA VAL A 104 -19.66 0.57 25.72
C VAL A 104 -19.65 1.73 26.71
N LEU A 105 -18.99 2.85 26.39
CA LEU A 105 -18.94 4.02 27.27
C LEU A 105 -20.35 4.56 27.59
N ARG A 106 -21.24 4.61 26.60
CA ARG A 106 -22.65 5.02 26.82
C ARG A 106 -23.35 4.10 27.79
N THR A 107 -23.23 2.79 27.61
CA THR A 107 -23.86 1.81 28.52
C THR A 107 -23.29 1.89 29.94
N GLU A 108 -21.99 2.14 30.09
CA GLU A 108 -21.36 2.34 31.40
C GLU A 108 -21.85 3.62 32.08
N MET A 109 -22.01 4.71 31.33
CA MET A 109 -22.57 5.96 31.84
C MET A 109 -24.02 5.79 32.31
N GLU A 110 -24.87 5.13 31.52
CA GLU A 110 -26.26 4.82 31.90
C GLU A 110 -26.31 3.95 33.17
N ALA A 111 -25.44 2.94 33.26
CA ALA A 111 -25.33 2.11 34.46
C ALA A 111 -24.86 2.92 35.68
N MET A 112 -23.93 3.85 35.51
CA MET A 112 -23.46 4.74 36.57
C MET A 112 -24.57 5.67 37.05
N GLU A 113 -25.33 6.27 36.13
CA GLU A 113 -26.47 7.13 36.45
C GLU A 113 -27.53 6.38 37.27
N HIS A 114 -27.87 5.16 36.86
CA HIS A 114 -28.80 4.31 37.59
C HIS A 114 -28.28 3.94 38.98
N ARG A 115 -27.00 3.61 39.11
CA ARG A 115 -26.38 3.31 40.42
C ARG A 115 -26.40 4.53 41.34
N LEU A 116 -26.02 5.70 40.85
CA LEU A 116 -26.05 6.94 41.63
C LEU A 116 -27.48 7.25 42.10
N THR A 117 -28.46 7.17 41.20
CA THR A 117 -29.87 7.40 41.53
C THR A 117 -30.38 6.40 42.57
N ALA A 118 -30.00 5.13 42.46
CA ALA A 118 -30.37 4.09 43.41
C ALA A 118 -29.76 4.34 44.80
N VAL A 119 -28.47 4.71 44.85
CA VAL A 119 -27.78 5.06 46.10
C VAL A 119 -28.44 6.27 46.76
N PHE A 120 -28.64 7.36 46.02
CA PHE A 120 -29.30 8.56 46.55
C PHE A 120 -30.71 8.27 47.06
N ARG A 121 -31.51 7.50 46.32
CA ARG A 121 -32.85 7.09 46.78
C ARG A 121 -32.77 6.24 48.04
N GLY A 122 -31.83 5.30 48.12
CA GLY A 122 -31.62 4.47 49.29
C GLY A 122 -31.25 5.28 50.54
N GLU A 123 -30.29 6.19 50.41
CA GLU A 123 -29.86 7.08 51.50
C GLU A 123 -30.98 8.01 51.96
N LEU A 124 -31.70 8.63 51.01
CA LEU A 124 -32.83 9.51 51.31
C LEU A 124 -33.94 8.76 52.03
N VAL A 125 -34.32 7.57 51.57
CA VAL A 125 -35.34 6.74 52.22
C VAL A 125 -34.90 6.35 53.64
N ALA A 126 -33.64 5.96 53.82
CA ALA A 126 -33.11 5.63 55.14
C ALA A 126 -33.14 6.83 56.10
N ALA A 127 -32.70 8.01 55.64
CA ALA A 127 -32.70 9.24 56.42
C ALA A 127 -34.12 9.68 56.80
N VAL A 128 -35.04 9.72 55.83
CA VAL A 128 -36.45 10.10 56.06
C VAL A 128 -37.13 9.11 57.00
N THR A 129 -36.88 7.81 56.86
CA THR A 129 -37.47 6.79 57.74
C THR A 129 -36.97 6.94 59.18
N SER A 130 -35.66 7.15 59.35
CA SER A 130 -35.05 7.38 60.67
C SER A 130 -35.57 8.67 61.33
N GLN A 131 -35.66 9.75 60.56
CA GLN A 131 -36.19 11.03 61.03
C GLN A 131 -37.67 10.92 61.41
N THR A 132 -38.49 10.30 60.55
CA THR A 132 -39.93 10.09 60.80
C THR A 132 -40.15 9.31 62.07
N ARG A 133 -39.38 8.24 62.29
CA ARG A 133 -39.42 7.46 63.54
C ARG A 133 -39.11 8.33 64.75
N THR A 134 -38.05 9.13 64.69
CA THR A 134 -37.67 10.05 65.78
C THR A 134 -38.75 11.10 66.05
N ILE A 135 -39.32 11.71 65.00
CA ILE A 135 -40.39 12.70 65.11
C ILE A 135 -41.64 12.07 65.74
N VAL A 136 -42.05 10.87 65.30
CA VAL A 136 -43.21 10.15 65.86
C VAL A 136 -43.00 9.86 67.35
N PHE A 137 -41.81 9.40 67.75
CA PHE A 137 -41.52 9.18 69.17
C PHE A 137 -41.53 10.48 69.98
N ALA A 138 -40.94 11.56 69.47
CA ALA A 138 -40.92 12.86 70.14
C ALA A 138 -42.34 13.44 70.29
N LEU A 139 -43.18 13.32 69.27
CA LEU A 139 -44.58 13.73 69.31
C LEU A 139 -45.39 12.92 70.32
N LEU A 140 -45.24 11.59 70.35
CA LEU A 140 -45.94 10.76 71.35
C LEU A 140 -45.48 11.08 72.78
N ALA A 141 -44.17 11.27 72.98
CA ALA A 141 -43.61 11.64 74.28
C ALA A 141 -44.18 12.98 74.78
N SER A 142 -44.29 13.99 73.90
CA SER A 142 -44.83 15.30 74.29
C SER A 142 -46.30 15.23 74.70
N GLN A 143 -47.12 14.38 74.06
CA GLN A 143 -48.51 14.15 74.48
C GLN A 143 -48.58 13.52 75.88
N VAL A 144 -47.71 12.55 76.18
CA VAL A 144 -47.63 11.94 77.51
C VAL A 144 -47.19 12.96 78.56
N THR A 145 -46.18 13.78 78.25
CA THR A 145 -45.74 14.87 79.14
C THR A 145 -46.84 15.88 79.39
N LEU A 146 -47.58 16.30 78.35
CA LEU A 146 -48.69 17.23 78.47
C LEU A 146 -49.81 16.65 79.36
N ALA A 147 -50.19 15.39 79.16
CA ALA A 147 -51.17 14.71 80.00
C ALA A 147 -50.72 14.65 81.48
N GLY A 148 -49.44 14.37 81.73
CA GLY A 148 -48.87 14.38 83.08
C GLY A 148 -48.94 15.76 83.74
N LEU A 149 -48.62 16.83 83.01
CA LEU A 149 -48.72 18.21 83.50
C LEU A 149 -50.17 18.59 83.86
N ILE A 150 -51.14 18.22 83.02
CA ILE A 150 -52.57 18.47 83.29
C ILE A 150 -52.99 17.78 84.60
N VAL A 151 -52.61 16.51 84.80
CA VAL A 151 -52.93 15.77 86.04
C VAL A 151 -52.28 16.44 87.25
N ALA A 152 -51.01 16.83 87.18
CA ALA A 152 -50.32 17.49 88.29
C ALA A 152 -50.97 18.84 88.66
N ALA A 153 -51.29 19.67 87.66
CA ALA A 153 -51.99 20.94 87.87
C ALA A 153 -53.37 20.73 88.52
N SER A 154 -54.12 19.72 88.07
CA SER A 154 -55.42 19.38 88.65
C SER A 154 -55.33 18.98 90.13
N ARG A 155 -54.22 18.36 90.54
CA ARG A 155 -53.97 17.94 91.93
C ARG A 155 -53.65 19.14 92.83
N ILE A 156 -52.83 20.07 92.34
CA ILE A 156 -52.47 21.30 93.08
C ILE A 156 -53.73 22.14 93.35
N LEU A 157 -54.58 22.33 92.34
CA LEU A 157 -55.85 23.07 92.45
C LEU A 157 -56.86 22.46 93.43
N ARG A 158 -56.77 21.16 93.73
CA ARG A 158 -57.64 20.50 94.74
C ARG A 158 -57.07 20.57 96.16
N SER A 159 -55.77 20.87 96.30
CA SER A 159 -55.07 20.87 97.58
C SER A 159 -54.84 22.25 98.19
N GLY A 160 -55.17 23.33 97.46
CA GLY A 160 -55.20 24.71 97.96
C GLY A 160 -56.62 25.20 98.07
#